data_AF-A0A535DAU8-F1
#
_entry.id   AF-A0A535DAU8-F1
#
_cell.length_a   1.000
_cell.length_b   1.000
_cell.length_c   1.000
_cell.angle_alpha   90.00
_cell.angle_beta   90.00
_cell.angle_gamma   90.00
#
_symmetry.space_group_name_H-M   'P 1'
#
loop_
_entity.id
_entity.type
_entity.pdbx_description
1 polymer ?
#
loop_
_entity_poly.entity_id
_entity_poly.type
_entity_poly.pdbx_seq_one_letter_code
_entity_poly.pdbx_strand_id
1 'polypeptide(L)'
;MTIRDFAGWLAPLAVIVFVGGWVLAVIAFLAIGSETCTTVQVPVAGPIRACTDTSATSVVLLTVIGFGATLGALFLFGLRYLLGVLADIEANTRSGGSRR
;
A
#
# COMPACT_ATOMS: atom_id res chain seq x y z
N MET A 1 23.38 -4.85 -13.89
CA MET A 1 22.86 -4.89 -12.51
C MET A 1 22.74 -6.36 -12.12
N THR A 2 23.41 -6.80 -11.05
CA THR A 2 23.39 -8.22 -10.66
C THR A 2 22.13 -8.56 -9.86
N ILE A 3 21.70 -9.82 -9.83
CA ILE A 3 20.51 -10.27 -9.08
C ILE A 3 20.58 -9.89 -7.59
N ARG A 4 21.79 -9.87 -7.01
CA ARG A 4 22.02 -9.41 -5.63
C ARG A 4 21.79 -7.92 -5.44
N ASP A 5 22.17 -7.09 -6.40
CA ASP A 5 21.90 -5.65 -6.36
C ASP A 5 20.39 -5.37 -6.42
N PHE A 6 19.66 -6.15 -7.22
CA PHE A 6 18.20 -6.06 -7.32
C PHE A 6 17.51 -6.52 -6.03
N ALA A 7 17.92 -7.65 -5.44
CA ALA A 7 17.45 -8.13 -4.14
C ALA A 7 17.75 -7.14 -2.99
N GLY A 8 18.88 -6.44 -3.07
CA GLY A 8 19.25 -5.36 -2.16
C GLY A 8 18.24 -4.22 -2.16
N TRP A 9 17.81 -3.79 -3.36
CA TRP A 9 16.84 -2.70 -3.56
C TRP A 9 15.39 -3.05 -3.19
N LEU A 10 15.02 -4.32 -3.17
CA LEU A 10 13.66 -4.75 -2.84
C LEU A 10 13.22 -4.40 -1.41
N ALA A 11 14.14 -4.41 -0.44
CA ALA A 11 13.81 -4.05 0.96
C ALA A 11 13.46 -2.55 1.13
N PRO A 12 14.31 -1.59 0.71
CA PRO A 12 13.95 -0.18 0.83
C PRO A 12 12.70 0.16 0.02
N LEU A 13 12.50 -0.45 -1.16
CA LEU A 13 11.26 -0.29 -1.93
C LEU A 13 10.03 -0.79 -1.16
N ALA A 14 10.11 -1.95 -0.51
CA ALA A 14 8.99 -2.48 0.28
C ALA A 14 8.60 -1.54 1.42
N VAL A 15 9.59 -0.94 2.11
CA VAL A 15 9.36 0.04 3.17
C VAL A 15 8.74 1.31 2.62
N ILE A 16 9.23 1.82 1.47
CA ILE A 16 8.68 3.02 0.83
C ILE A 16 7.22 2.80 0.41
N VAL A 17 6.91 1.64 -0.19
CA VAL A 17 5.54 1.29 -0.60
C VAL A 17 4.63 1.18 0.63
N PHE A 18 5.10 0.54 1.70
CA PHE A 18 4.34 0.41 2.93
C PHE A 18 4.05 1.77 3.56
N VAL A 19 5.10 2.55 3.86
CA VAL A 19 4.98 3.84 4.55
C VAL A 19 4.25 4.85 3.67
N GLY A 20 4.64 4.98 2.40
CA GLY A 20 4.04 5.91 1.46
C GLY A 20 2.57 5.61 1.21
N GLY A 21 2.20 4.33 1.08
CA GLY A 21 0.81 3.92 0.90
C GLY A 21 -0.05 4.19 2.13
N TRP A 22 0.45 3.94 3.35
CA TRP A 22 -0.26 4.31 4.58
C TRP A 22 -0.40 5.82 4.77
N VAL A 23 0.65 6.59 4.46
CA VAL A 23 0.58 8.06 4.50
C VAL A 23 -0.49 8.57 3.53
N LEU A 24 -0.52 8.07 2.29
CA LEU A 24 -1.57 8.40 1.33
C LEU A 24 -2.97 8.01 1.82
N ALA A 25 -3.11 6.82 2.43
CA ALA A 25 -4.39 6.36 2.98
C ALA A 25 -4.91 7.29 4.07
N VAL A 26 -4.04 7.70 5.00
CA VAL A 26 -4.40 8.62 6.10
C VAL A 26 -4.74 10.00 5.56
N ILE A 27 -3.98 10.54 4.61
CA ILE A 27 -4.27 11.84 3.99
C ILE A 27 -5.63 11.80 3.28
N ALA A 28 -5.92 10.75 2.51
CA ALA A 28 -7.20 10.59 1.83
C ALA A 28 -8.37 10.50 2.83
N PHE A 29 -8.18 9.78 3.94
CA PHE A 29 -9.17 9.71 5.00
C PHE A 29 -9.47 11.06 5.61
N LEU A 30 -8.44 11.84 5.97
CA LEU A 30 -8.61 13.16 6.57
C LEU A 30 -9.24 14.18 5.61
N ALA A 31 -8.99 14.06 4.29
CA ALA A 31 -9.55 14.96 3.29
C ALA A 31 -11.03 14.70 2.99
N ILE A 32 -11.51 13.47 3.13
CA ILE A 32 -12.86 13.04 2.71
C ILE A 32 -13.78 12.76 3.91
N GLY A 33 -13.21 12.34 5.04
CA GLY A 33 -13.91 11.95 6.26
C GLY A 33 -14.49 13.11 7.06
N SER A 34 -15.16 14.04 6.39
CA SER A 34 -15.86 15.18 7.00
C SER A 34 -17.28 15.27 6.46
N GLU A 35 -18.25 15.59 7.31
CA GLU A 35 -19.62 15.86 6.85
C GLU A 35 -19.65 16.89 5.73
N THR A 36 -20.30 16.54 4.62
CA THR A 36 -20.51 17.46 3.49
C THR A 36 -21.91 18.02 3.58
N CYS A 37 -22.03 19.32 3.91
CA CYS A 37 -23.31 20.01 3.96
C CYS A 37 -23.48 20.88 2.72
N THR A 38 -24.59 20.70 2.01
CA THR A 38 -24.98 21.52 0.86
C THR A 38 -26.31 22.23 1.14
N THR A 39 -26.47 23.44 0.63
CA THR A 39 -27.74 24.18 0.73
C THR A 39 -28.54 23.93 -0.53
N VAL A 40 -29.68 23.26 -0.40
CA VAL A 40 -30.60 23.00 -1.51
C VAL A 40 -31.79 23.94 -1.38
N GLN A 41 -32.09 24.71 -2.42
CA GLN A 41 -33.32 25.49 -2.47
C GLN A 41 -34.48 24.56 -2.82
N VAL A 42 -35.41 24.39 -1.86
CA VAL A 42 -36.63 23.64 -2.09
C VAL A 42 -37.74 24.64 -2.43
N PRO A 43 -38.45 24.49 -3.57
CA PRO A 43 -39.42 25.47 -4.06
C PRO A 43 -40.58 25.85 -3.11
N VAL A 44 -40.80 25.09 -2.03
CA VAL A 44 -41.89 25.30 -1.07
C VAL A 44 -41.40 25.57 0.37
N ALA A 45 -40.16 25.19 0.70
CA ALA A 45 -39.65 25.21 2.08
C ALA A 45 -38.46 26.16 2.29
N GLY A 46 -38.01 26.87 1.24
CA GLY A 46 -36.84 27.74 1.31
C GLY A 46 -35.52 26.94 1.31
N PRO A 47 -34.40 27.56 1.71
CA PRO A 47 -33.09 26.91 1.72
C PRO A 47 -32.98 25.91 2.87
N ILE A 48 -32.84 24.62 2.54
CA ILE A 48 -32.60 23.55 3.52
C ILE A 48 -31.12 23.15 3.46
N ARG A 49 -30.49 22.97 4.62
CA ARG A 49 -29.13 22.44 4.75
C ARG A 49 -29.19 20.92 4.78
N ALA A 50 -28.81 20.27 3.70
CA ALA A 50 -28.69 18.82 3.60
C ALA A 50 -27.26 18.41 3.89
N CYS A 51 -27.02 17.71 4.99
CA CYS A 51 -25.72 17.16 5.36
C CYS A 51 -25.68 15.67 5.05
N THR A 52 -24.63 15.26 4.32
CA THR A 52 -24.34 13.86 4.04
C THR A 52 -23.10 13.46 4.83
N ASP A 53 -23.23 12.42 5.64
CA ASP A 53 -22.11 11.80 6.33
C ASP A 53 -21.30 10.95 5.34
N THR A 54 -20.04 11.33 5.12
CA THR A 54 -19.09 10.63 4.23
C THR A 54 -18.08 9.79 5.02
N SER A 55 -18.26 9.64 6.34
CA SER A 55 -17.38 8.83 7.19
C SER A 55 -17.27 7.39 6.68
N ALA A 56 -18.39 6.76 6.32
CA ALA A 56 -18.40 5.38 5.82
C ALA A 56 -17.57 5.21 4.52
N THR A 57 -17.69 6.13 3.56
CA THR A 57 -16.94 6.06 2.30
C THR A 57 -15.46 6.34 2.49
N SER A 58 -15.11 7.25 3.41
CA SER A 58 -13.72 7.54 3.76
C SER A 58 -13.02 6.35 4.42
N VAL A 59 -13.71 5.60 5.29
CA VAL A 59 -13.15 4.39 5.92
C VAL A 59 -12.89 3.31 4.88
N VAL A 60 -13.79 3.13 3.90
CA VAL A 60 -13.57 2.16 2.81
C VAL A 60 -12.36 2.56 1.96
N LEU A 61 -12.17 3.84 1.65
CA LEU A 61 -11.00 4.34 0.93
C LEU A 61 -9.70 4.11 1.73
N LEU A 62 -9.72 4.39 3.02
CA LEU A 62 -8.60 4.14 3.93
C LEU A 62 -8.20 2.65 3.91
N THR A 63 -9.17 1.75 4.05
CA THR A 63 -8.89 0.31 4.07
C THR A 63 -8.38 -0.20 2.73
N VAL A 64 -8.95 0.24 1.61
CA VAL A 64 -8.50 -0.18 0.27
C VAL A 64 -7.07 0.26 -0.02
N ILE A 65 -6.75 1.54 0.24
CA ILE A 65 -5.39 2.06 -0.02
C ILE A 65 -4.38 1.45 0.96
N GLY A 66 -4.72 1.40 2.26
CA GLY A 66 -3.85 0.82 3.28
C GLY A 66 -3.60 -0.67 3.05
N PHE A 67 -4.63 -1.43 2.68
CA PHE A 67 -4.51 -2.86 2.35
C PHE A 67 -3.72 -3.10 1.07
N GLY A 68 -3.91 -2.28 0.04
CA GLY A 68 -3.10 -2.34 -1.17
C GLY A 68 -1.61 -2.12 -0.88
N ALA A 69 -1.30 -1.16 -0.02
CA ALA A 69 0.07 -0.87 0.42
C ALA A 69 0.70 -2.04 1.21
N THR A 70 -0.07 -2.68 2.11
CA THR A 70 0.42 -3.83 2.87
C THR A 70 0.64 -5.05 1.99
N LEU A 71 -0.27 -5.36 1.07
CA LEU A 71 -0.09 -6.44 0.10
C LEU A 71 1.13 -6.21 -0.80
N GLY A 72 1.28 -4.99 -1.34
CA GLY A 72 2.43 -4.64 -2.17
C GLY A 72 3.76 -4.78 -1.42
N ALA A 73 3.82 -4.33 -0.17
CA ALA A 73 5.00 -4.49 0.66
C ALA A 73 5.31 -5.97 0.95
N LEU A 74 4.30 -6.77 1.34
CA LEU A 74 4.45 -8.21 1.57
C LEU A 74 4.95 -8.94 0.34
N PHE A 75 4.45 -8.57 -0.85
CA PHE A 75 4.91 -9.14 -2.11
C PHE A 75 6.40 -8.86 -2.38
N LEU A 76 6.85 -7.62 -2.17
CA LEU A 76 8.26 -7.24 -2.35
C LEU A 76 9.17 -7.94 -1.33
N PHE A 77 8.72 -8.07 -0.08
CA PHE A 77 9.43 -8.86 0.93
C PHE A 77 9.51 -10.35 0.55
N GLY A 78 8.41 -10.92 0.07
CA GLY A 78 8.36 -12.30 -0.43
C GLY A 78 9.33 -12.52 -1.59
N LEU A 79 9.36 -11.61 -2.57
CA LEU A 79 10.31 -11.66 -3.68
C LEU A 79 11.76 -11.60 -3.20
N ARG A 80 12.08 -10.70 -2.26
CA ARG A 80 13.43 -10.62 -1.68
C ARG A 80 13.81 -11.94 -1.01
N TYR A 81 12.91 -12.53 -0.23
CA TYR A 81 13.16 -13.80 0.44
C TYR A 81 13.42 -14.92 -0.58
N LEU A 82 12.59 -15.02 -1.61
CA LEU A 82 12.69 -16.04 -2.64
C LEU A 82 14.02 -15.94 -3.41
N LEU A 83 14.43 -14.72 -3.79
CA LEU A 83 15.72 -14.48 -4.43
C LEU A 83 16.90 -14.81 -3.51
N GLY A 84 16.78 -14.57 -2.21
CA GLY A 84 17.78 -14.97 -1.21
C GLY A 84 17.95 -16.48 -1.15
N VAL A 85 16.85 -17.22 -1.05
CA VAL A 85 16.87 -18.69 -1.02
C VAL A 85 17.46 -19.27 -2.31
N LEU A 86 17.09 -18.73 -3.49
CA LEU A 86 17.69 -19.17 -4.75
C LEU A 86 19.20 -18.93 -4.79
N ALA A 87 19.67 -17.78 -4.30
CA ALA A 87 21.09 -17.47 -4.25
C ALA A 87 21.87 -18.43 -3.33
N ASP A 88 21.27 -18.82 -2.20
CA ASP A 88 21.85 -19.81 -1.29
C ASP A 88 21.90 -21.21 -1.91
N ILE A 89 20.85 -21.63 -2.62
CA ILE A 89 20.82 -22.91 -3.35
C ILE A 89 21.91 -22.92 -4.42
N GLU A 90 22.01 -21.87 -5.23
CA GLU A 90 23.03 -21.76 -6.28
C GLU A 90 24.45 -21.85 -5.70
N ALA A 91 24.71 -21.16 -4.58
CA ALA A 91 26.00 -21.19 -3.89
C ALA A 91 26.35 -22.62 -3.40
N ASN A 92 25.39 -23.31 -2.79
CA ASN A 92 25.58 -24.68 -2.30
C ASN A 92 25.80 -25.68 -3.43
N THR A 93 25.05 -25.59 -4.54
CA THR A 93 25.24 -26.45 -5.71
C THR A 93 26.61 -26.25 -6.37
N ARG A 94 27.10 -25.00 -6.47
CA ARG A 94 28.44 -24.70 -7.01
C ARG A 94 29.56 -25.26 -6.14
N SER A 95 29.43 -25.14 -4.82
CA SER A 95 30.41 -25.68 -3.87
C SER A 95 30.46 -27.21 -3.84
N GLY A 96 29.32 -27.88 -4.07
CA GLY A 96 29.23 -29.33 -4.18
C GLY A 96 29.86 -29.89 -5.46
N GLY A 97 29.79 -29.14 -6.57
CA GLY A 97 30.40 -29.51 -7.85
C GLY A 97 31.94 -29.43 -7.86
N SER A 98 32.54 -28.56 -7.04
CA SER A 98 34.00 -28.39 -6.94
C SER A 98 34.71 -29.47 -6.09
N ARG A 99 33.95 -30.36 -5.42
CA ARG A 99 34.50 -31.43 -4.57
C ARG A 99 34.50 -32.82 -5.24
N ARG A 100 34.18 -32.90 -6.53
CA ARG A 100 34.41 -34.09 -7.36
C ARG A 100 35.42 -33.74 -8.45
#